data_AF-A0A349V0D7-F1
#
_entry.id   AF-A0A349V0D7-F1
#
_cell.length_a   1.000
_cell.length_b   1.000
_cell.length_c   1.000
_cell.angle_alpha   90.00
_cell.angle_beta   90.00
_cell.angle_gamma   90.00
#
_symmetry.space_group_name_H-M   'P 1'
#
loop_
_entity.id
_entity.type
_entity.pdbx_description
1 polymer ?
#
loop_
_entity_poly.entity_id
_entity_poly.type
_entity_poly.pdbx_seq_one_letter_code
_entity_poly.pdbx_strand_id
1 'polypeptide(L)'
;PHEIKGQGIYAYVTPMAGVEPSDELRAELIALVRKEIGPIASPDVIQWAPGLPKTRSGKIMRRILRKIAANELDNLGDTSTLAEPAVVNELIQNRAAE
;
A
#
# COMPACT_ATOMS: atom_id res chain seq x y z
N PRO A 1 -11.51 -7.38 -0.74
CA PRO A 1 -11.54 -8.32 -1.88
C PRO A 1 -12.27 -7.63 -3.05
N HIS A 2 -11.77 -7.71 -4.28
CA HIS A 2 -12.39 -6.99 -5.39
C HIS A 2 -13.58 -7.80 -5.92
N GLU A 3 -14.80 -7.25 -5.87
CA GLU A 3 -16.04 -8.01 -6.14
C GLU A 3 -16.11 -8.62 -7.55
N ILE A 4 -15.58 -7.92 -8.56
CA ILE A 4 -15.60 -8.35 -9.96
C ILE A 4 -14.36 -9.19 -10.36
N LYS A 5 -13.16 -8.81 -9.87
CA LYS A 5 -11.88 -9.42 -10.28
C LYS A 5 -11.42 -10.56 -9.37
N GLY A 6 -12.08 -10.77 -8.23
CA GLY A 6 -11.62 -11.64 -7.16
C GLY A 6 -10.45 -11.01 -6.36
N GLN A 7 -9.36 -10.65 -7.04
CA GLN A 7 -8.22 -9.96 -6.46
C GLN A 7 -7.94 -8.65 -7.21
N GLY A 8 -7.71 -7.57 -6.46
CA GLY A 8 -7.28 -6.27 -6.99
C GLY A 8 -5.84 -5.96 -6.61
N ILE A 9 -5.19 -5.08 -7.38
CA ILE A 9 -3.83 -4.61 -7.14
C ILE A 9 -3.87 -3.35 -6.27
N TYR A 10 -3.43 -3.50 -5.03
CA TYR A 10 -3.29 -2.40 -4.07
C TYR A 10 -1.82 -2.00 -3.93
N ALA A 11 -1.50 -0.76 -4.26
CA ALA A 11 -0.14 -0.22 -4.20
C ALA A 11 0.01 0.78 -3.04
N TYR A 12 0.96 0.51 -2.16
CA TYR A 12 1.42 1.47 -1.15
C TYR A 12 2.64 2.21 -1.70
N VAL A 13 2.57 3.53 -1.80
CA VAL A 13 3.62 4.35 -2.45
C VAL A 13 4.11 5.43 -1.49
N THR A 14 5.43 5.48 -1.31
CA THR A 14 6.13 6.54 -0.58
C THR A 14 6.89 7.39 -1.59
N PRO A 15 6.48 8.64 -1.84
CA PRO A 15 7.25 9.56 -2.67
C PRO A 15 8.64 9.82 -2.09
N MET A 16 9.58 10.21 -2.95
CA MET A 16 10.88 10.70 -2.50
C MET A 16 10.72 12.03 -1.76
N ALA A 17 11.67 12.36 -0.89
CA ALA A 17 11.66 13.62 -0.16
C ALA A 17 11.53 14.82 -1.11
N GLY A 18 10.61 15.74 -0.80
CA GLY A 18 10.30 16.92 -1.63
C GLY A 18 9.31 16.67 -2.77
N VAL A 19 8.80 15.45 -2.93
CA VAL A 19 7.71 15.14 -3.87
C VAL A 19 6.41 15.01 -3.09
N GLU A 20 5.46 15.90 -3.38
CA GLU A 20 4.14 15.87 -2.75
C GLU A 20 3.18 14.94 -3.50
N PRO A 21 2.35 14.16 -2.80
CA PRO A 21 1.26 13.42 -3.41
C PRO A 21 0.28 14.32 -4.17
N SER A 22 -0.08 13.93 -5.39
CA SER A 22 -1.12 14.61 -6.17
C SER A 22 -1.89 13.62 -7.04
N ASP A 23 -3.04 14.05 -7.57
CA ASP A 23 -3.84 13.24 -8.49
C ASP A 23 -3.16 13.09 -9.85
N GLU A 24 -2.40 14.11 -10.28
CA GLU A 24 -1.53 14.02 -11.46
C GLU A 24 -0.47 12.93 -11.28
N LEU A 25 0.23 12.93 -10.14
CA LEU A 25 1.25 11.90 -9.84
C LEU A 25 0.62 10.51 -9.76
N ARG A 26 -0.58 10.39 -9.17
CA ARG A 26 -1.33 9.13 -9.16
C ARG A 26 -1.61 8.62 -10.57
N ALA A 27 -2.08 9.49 -11.46
CA ALA A 27 -2.37 9.14 -12.85
C ALA A 27 -1.10 8.73 -13.62
N GLU A 28 0.01 9.44 -13.41
CA GLU A 28 1.32 9.11 -13.99
C GLU A 28 1.82 7.72 -13.56
N LEU A 29 1.70 7.38 -12.27
CA LEU A 29 2.10 6.07 -11.76
C LEU A 29 1.26 4.93 -12.37
N ILE A 30 -0.05 5.12 -12.51
CA ILE A 30 -0.93 4.14 -13.16
C ILE A 30 -0.53 3.97 -14.63
N ALA A 31 -0.32 5.09 -15.35
CA ALA A 31 0.09 5.07 -16.74
C ALA A 31 1.46 4.38 -16.92
N LEU A 32 2.40 4.61 -16.00
CA LEU A 32 3.70 3.96 -16.00
C LEU A 32 3.58 2.44 -15.85
N VAL A 33 2.85 1.94 -14.85
CA VAL A 33 2.68 0.49 -14.66
C VAL A 33 1.98 -0.14 -15.87
N ARG A 34 0.96 0.53 -16.42
CA ARG A 34 0.27 0.09 -17.63
C ARG A 34 1.19 0.01 -18.84
N LYS A 35 2.14 0.94 -18.98
CA LYS A 35 3.13 0.96 -20.05
C LYS A 35 4.17 -0.15 -19.89
N GLU A 36 4.71 -0.32 -18.69
CA GLU A 36 5.84 -1.23 -18.42
C GLU A 36 5.42 -2.71 -18.35
N ILE A 37 4.22 -3.00 -17.84
CA ILE A 37 3.74 -4.39 -17.65
C ILE A 37 2.49 -4.68 -18.48
N GLY A 38 1.55 -3.74 -18.55
CA GLY A 38 0.31 -3.86 -19.31
C GLY A 38 -0.94 -3.54 -18.50
N PRO A 39 -2.12 -3.47 -19.17
CA PRO A 39 -3.39 -3.13 -18.52
C PRO A 39 -3.77 -4.05 -17.36
N ILE A 40 -3.41 -5.33 -17.42
CA ILE A 40 -3.71 -6.31 -16.36
C ILE A 40 -3.02 -6.02 -15.03
N ALA A 41 -1.91 -5.28 -15.04
CA ALA A 41 -1.11 -4.97 -13.86
C ALA A 41 -1.38 -3.56 -13.31
N SER A 42 -2.31 -2.81 -13.92
CA SER A 42 -2.62 -1.45 -13.46
C SER A 42 -3.15 -1.49 -12.03
N PRO A 43 -2.59 -0.71 -11.09
CA PRO A 43 -3.09 -0.64 -9.72
C PRO A 43 -4.55 -0.20 -9.71
N ASP A 44 -5.39 -0.94 -8.99
CA ASP A 44 -6.78 -0.55 -8.72
C ASP A 44 -6.82 0.56 -7.66
N VAL A 45 -5.93 0.45 -6.67
CA VAL A 45 -5.81 1.42 -5.58
C VAL A 45 -4.35 1.82 -5.41
N ILE A 46 -4.11 3.13 -5.31
CA ILE A 46 -2.86 3.71 -4.83
C ILE A 46 -3.15 4.41 -3.50
N GLN A 47 -2.45 3.99 -2.45
CA GLN A 47 -2.42 4.66 -1.16
C GLN A 47 -1.05 5.29 -0.94
N TRP A 48 -1.05 6.60 -0.67
CA TRP A 48 0.14 7.29 -0.21
C TRP A 48 0.49 6.83 1.19
N ALA A 49 1.72 6.38 1.36
CA ALA A 49 2.23 5.76 2.58
C ALA A 49 3.51 6.49 3.00
N PRO A 50 3.48 7.35 4.03
CA PRO A 50 4.69 8.03 4.52
C PRO A 50 5.72 7.04 5.08
N GLY A 51 5.25 5.90 5.58
CA GLY A 51 6.08 4.79 6.04
C GLY A 51 5.53 3.44 5.60
N LEU A 52 6.41 2.44 5.55
CA LEU A 52 6.03 1.04 5.35
C LEU A 52 6.40 0.23 6.60
N PRO A 53 5.60 -0.78 6.99
CA PRO A 53 5.89 -1.62 8.14
C PRO A 53 7.12 -2.45 7.84
N LYS A 54 8.25 -2.06 8.43
CA LYS A 54 9.55 -2.71 8.25
C LYS A 54 10.00 -3.37 9.55
N THR A 55 10.62 -4.54 9.45
CA THR A 55 11.32 -5.16 10.58
C THR A 55 12.51 -4.30 11.00
N ARG A 56 13.09 -4.56 12.18
CA ARG A 56 14.37 -3.95 12.61
C ARG A 56 15.54 -4.20 11.64
N SER A 57 15.42 -5.20 10.76
CA SER A 57 16.38 -5.47 9.67
C SER A 57 16.00 -4.84 8.33
N GLY A 58 14.96 -4.00 8.29
CA GLY A 58 14.51 -3.26 7.10
C GLY A 58 13.59 -4.02 6.16
N LYS A 59 13.24 -5.29 6.46
CA LYS A 59 12.36 -6.09 5.58
C LYS A 59 10.92 -5.58 5.68
N ILE A 60 10.30 -5.31 4.53
CA ILE A 60 8.89 -4.90 4.47
C ILE A 60 8.00 -6.10 4.83
N MET A 61 7.16 -5.94 5.86
CA MET A 61 6.19 -6.93 6.30
C MET A 61 4.91 -6.86 5.45
N ARG A 62 5.01 -7.30 4.18
CA ARG A 62 3.89 -7.27 3.21
C ARG A 62 2.63 -7.99 3.69
N ARG A 63 2.75 -8.93 4.62
CA ARG A 63 1.60 -9.60 5.26
C ARG A 63 0.66 -8.61 5.95
N ILE A 64 1.21 -7.61 6.66
CA ILE A 64 0.42 -6.58 7.34
C ILE A 64 -0.27 -5.69 6.31
N LEU A 65 0.47 -5.22 5.30
CA LEU A 65 -0.06 -4.43 4.18
C LEU A 65 -1.24 -5.12 3.48
N ARG A 66 -1.16 -6.44 3.28
CA ARG A 66 -2.24 -7.23 2.68
C ARG A 66 -3.49 -7.22 3.56
N LYS A 67 -3.34 -7.39 4.88
CA LYS A 67 -4.47 -7.38 5.82
C LYS A 67 -5.15 -6.01 5.90
N ILE A 68 -4.36 -4.93 5.90
CA ILE A 68 -4.89 -3.57 5.86
C ILE A 68 -5.69 -3.35 4.56
N ALA A 69 -5.13 -3.73 3.40
CA ALA A 69 -5.81 -3.60 2.10
C ALA A 69 -7.09 -4.46 2.02
N ALA A 70 -7.12 -5.61 2.70
CA ALA A 70 -8.29 -6.48 2.77
C ALA A 70 -9.32 -6.08 3.85
N ASN A 71 -9.06 -5.00 4.61
CA ASN A 71 -9.84 -4.59 5.78
C ASN A 71 -9.93 -5.68 6.88
N GLU A 72 -8.92 -6.55 6.99
CA GLU A 72 -8.81 -7.60 8.00
C GLU A 72 -8.00 -7.11 9.22
N LEU A 73 -8.51 -6.09 9.91
CA LEU A 73 -7.75 -5.35 10.93
C LEU A 73 -7.65 -6.08 12.28
N ASP A 74 -8.60 -6.97 12.56
CA ASP A 74 -8.78 -7.62 13.87
C ASP A 74 -7.66 -8.63 14.19
N ASN A 75 -6.86 -9.02 13.19
CA ASN A 75 -5.80 -10.00 13.34
C ASN A 75 -4.59 -9.68 12.44
N LEU A 76 -3.81 -8.66 12.80
CA LEU A 76 -2.58 -8.32 12.06
C LEU A 76 -1.41 -9.28 12.33
N GLY A 77 -1.59 -10.31 13.18
CA GLY A 77 -0.56 -11.25 13.61
C GLY A 77 0.56 -10.59 14.42
N ASP A 78 1.70 -11.27 14.53
CA ASP A 78 2.85 -10.76 15.30
C ASP A 78 3.49 -9.52 14.63
N THR A 79 3.61 -8.46 15.42
CA THR A 79 4.19 -7.15 15.08
C THR A 79 5.41 -6.80 15.94
N SER A 80 5.84 -7.68 16.84
CA SER A 80 6.95 -7.46 17.79
C SER A 80 8.30 -7.13 17.13
N THR A 81 8.47 -7.56 15.88
CA THR A 81 9.68 -7.35 15.09
C THR A 81 9.70 -6.04 14.29
N LEU A 82 8.61 -5.28 14.28
CA LEU A 82 8.55 -3.97 13.63
C LEU A 82 9.55 -3.01 14.28
N ALA A 83 10.23 -2.24 13.44
CA ALA A 83 11.05 -1.13 13.89
C ALA A 83 10.16 0.03 14.39
N GLU A 84 9.06 0.27 13.68
CA GLU A 84 8.13 1.36 13.97
C GLU A 84 6.68 0.86 13.87
N PRO A 85 6.09 0.41 15.00
CA PRO A 85 4.73 -0.10 15.02
C PRO A 85 3.67 0.95 14.67
N ALA A 86 3.93 2.24 14.93
CA ALA A 86 2.98 3.34 14.72
C ALA A 86 2.55 3.49 13.25
N VAL A 87 3.45 3.20 12.30
CA VAL A 87 3.18 3.21 10.84
C VAL A 87 1.98 2.33 10.48
N VAL A 88 1.74 1.25 11.22
CA VAL A 88 0.57 0.38 10.97
C VAL A 88 -0.74 1.14 11.18
N ASN A 89 -0.83 1.94 12.25
CA ASN A 89 -2.03 2.71 12.55
C ASN A 89 -2.25 3.81 11.51
N GLU A 90 -1.20 4.50 11.08
CA GLU A 90 -1.27 5.51 10.02
C GLU A 90 -1.78 4.92 8.70
N LEU A 91 -1.32 3.72 8.35
CA LEU A 91 -1.76 3.03 7.15
C LEU A 91 -3.23 2.59 7.23
N ILE A 92 -3.71 2.22 8.42
CA ILE A 92 -5.11 1.87 8.66
C ILE A 92 -5.99 3.11 8.54
N GLN A 93 -5.60 4.22 9.16
CA GLN A 93 -6.36 5.48 9.14
C GLN A 93 -6.45 6.07 7.74
N ASN A 94 -5.38 5.98 6.97
CA ASN A 94 -5.31 6.50 5.60
C ASN A 94 -5.61 5.44 4.54
N ARG A 95 -6.23 4.31 4.91
CA ARG A 95 -6.63 3.29 3.94
C ARG A 95 -7.56 3.94 2.91
N ALA A 96 -7.20 3.86 1.64
CA ALA A 96 -8.10 4.26 0.58
C ALA A 96 -9.27 3.27 0.59
N ALA A 97 -10.46 3.74 1.00
CA ALA A 97 -11.68 2.96 0.89
C ALA A 97 -12.08 2.88 -0.59
N GLU A 98 -12.41 1.68 -1.05
CA GLU A 98 -13.27 1.50 -2.22
C GLU A 98 -14.71 1.89 -1.87
#